data_AF-A0A841DKX9-F1
#
_entry.id   AF-A0A841DKX9-F1
#
_cell.length_a   1.000
_cell.length_b   1.000
_cell.length_c   1.000
_cell.angle_alpha   90.00
_cell.angle_beta   90.00
_cell.angle_gamma   90.00
#
_symmetry.space_group_name_H-M   'P 1'
#
loop_
_entity.id
_entity.type
_entity.pdbx_description
1 polymer ?
#
loop_
_entity_poly.entity_id
_entity_poly.type
_entity_poly.pdbx_seq_one_letter_code
_entity_poly.pdbx_strand_id
1 'polypeptide(L)'
;MNGYGKVARADPCVMELVSRLAREPWTDRPACVHPVLSAVARAVHDHSSLSGRRELLPLAPRFIDTSRVGFEYSARLVALCVSTALTVGEVRPDERRRIRAAHETALHLLGSQDRPGGAARWWLPALGRWGEPFYRTFVAPEHAAEAVAVTARSANGDVRARALLKQCLAQGAVRPRPSCSASARKSGS
;
A
#
# COMPACT_ATOMS: atom_id res chain seq x y z
N MET A 1 22.54 -4.79 23.66
CA MET A 1 21.07 -4.81 23.62
C MET A 1 20.60 -3.39 23.32
N ASN A 2 20.34 -3.07 22.04
CA ASN A 2 19.93 -1.72 21.65
C ASN A 2 18.43 -1.55 21.89
N GLY A 3 18.10 -0.89 22.99
CA GLY A 3 16.74 -0.44 23.29
C GLY A 3 16.36 0.70 22.36
N TYR A 4 15.78 0.38 21.20
CA TYR A 4 14.97 1.36 20.48
C TYR A 4 13.79 1.72 21.37
N GLY A 5 13.66 3.02 21.66
CA GLY A 5 12.70 3.57 22.62
C GLY A 5 11.29 3.06 22.34
N LYS A 6 10.77 2.21 23.23
CA LYS A 6 9.36 1.86 23.29
C LYS A 6 8.60 3.15 23.61
N VAL A 7 7.99 3.77 22.62
CA VAL A 7 6.90 4.71 22.90
C VAL A 7 5.75 3.85 23.40
N ALA A 8 5.48 3.88 24.71
CA ALA A 8 4.37 3.16 25.30
C ALA A 8 3.06 3.73 24.73
N ARG A 9 2.49 3.02 23.76
CA ARG A 9 1.13 3.28 23.27
C ARG A 9 0.16 2.40 24.05
N ALA A 10 -1.03 2.93 24.32
CA ALA A 10 -2.06 2.20 25.04
C ALA A 10 -2.44 0.87 24.35
N ASP A 11 -2.36 0.84 23.01
CA ASP A 11 -2.56 -0.38 22.21
C ASP A 11 -1.45 -0.52 21.15
N PRO A 12 -0.90 -1.74 20.95
CA PRO A 12 0.07 -2.00 19.90
C PRO A 12 -0.58 -1.94 18.51
N CYS A 13 0.18 -1.49 17.51
CA CYS A 13 -0.22 -1.54 16.12
C CYS A 13 -0.31 -3.01 15.65
N VAL A 14 -1.24 -3.31 14.74
CA VAL A 14 -1.33 -4.65 14.12
C VAL A 14 0.00 -5.05 13.47
N MET A 15 0.79 -4.10 12.96
CA MET A 15 2.11 -4.38 12.39
C MET A 15 3.15 -4.84 13.42
N GLU A 16 3.06 -4.38 14.66
CA GLU A 16 3.92 -4.87 15.75
C GLU A 16 3.57 -6.32 16.13
N LEU A 17 2.27 -6.66 16.12
CA LEU A 17 1.84 -8.05 16.24
C LEU A 17 2.36 -8.90 15.07
N VAL A 18 2.30 -8.39 13.84
CA VAL A 18 2.85 -9.09 12.67
C VAL A 18 4.36 -9.32 12.81
N SER A 19 5.12 -8.31 13.21
CA SER A 19 6.58 -8.47 13.39
C SER A 19 6.89 -9.51 14.46
N ARG A 20 6.10 -9.55 15.55
CA ARG A 20 6.22 -10.58 16.58
C ARG A 20 5.89 -11.98 16.06
N LEU A 21 4.83 -12.14 15.28
CA LEU A 21 4.43 -13.43 14.68
C LEU A 21 5.48 -13.92 13.66
N ALA A 22 6.05 -13.02 12.87
CA ALA A 22 7.10 -13.29 11.90
C ALA A 22 8.50 -13.49 12.53
N ARG A 23 8.63 -13.39 13.87
CA ARG A 23 9.89 -13.46 14.62
C ARG A 23 10.92 -12.39 14.19
N GLU A 24 10.43 -11.25 13.74
CA GLU A 24 11.23 -10.06 13.46
C GLU A 24 11.43 -9.20 14.73
N PRO A 25 12.38 -8.25 14.72
CA PRO A 25 12.44 -7.22 15.76
C PRO A 25 11.08 -6.54 15.97
N TRP A 26 10.82 -6.04 17.19
CA TRP A 26 9.58 -5.30 17.46
C TRP A 26 9.56 -4.01 16.63
N THR A 27 8.69 -3.93 15.64
CA THR A 27 8.58 -2.79 14.73
C THR A 27 7.19 -2.71 14.13
N ASP A 28 6.75 -1.49 13.79
CA ASP A 28 5.54 -1.25 13.00
C ASP A 28 5.82 -1.25 11.48
N ARG A 29 7.06 -1.56 11.08
CA ARG A 29 7.51 -1.70 9.68
C ARG A 29 8.24 -3.03 9.47
N PRO A 30 7.55 -4.18 9.65
CA PRO A 30 8.16 -5.49 9.43
C PRO A 30 8.62 -5.69 7.98
N ALA A 31 9.74 -6.39 7.81
CA ALA A 31 10.38 -6.65 6.51
C ALA A 31 9.63 -7.71 5.68
N CYS A 32 8.95 -8.66 6.34
CA CYS A 32 8.08 -9.66 5.71
C CYS A 32 6.82 -9.06 5.09
N VAL A 33 6.48 -7.81 5.40
CA VAL A 33 5.30 -7.11 4.89
C VAL A 33 5.68 -6.12 3.81
N HIS A 34 4.88 -6.05 2.73
CA HIS A 34 5.10 -5.05 1.70
C HIS A 34 4.99 -3.61 2.27
N PRO A 35 5.92 -2.68 1.99
CA PRO A 35 5.93 -1.34 2.60
C PRO A 35 4.62 -0.57 2.49
N VAL A 36 3.95 -0.67 1.33
CA VAL A 36 2.63 -0.05 1.12
C VAL A 36 1.55 -0.68 2.00
N LEU A 37 1.54 -2.00 2.19
CA LEU A 37 0.59 -2.66 3.09
C LEU A 37 0.83 -2.27 4.55
N SER A 38 2.10 -2.18 4.96
CA SER A 38 2.47 -1.71 6.30
C SER A 38 1.96 -0.29 6.54
N ALA A 39 2.15 0.62 5.58
CA ALA A 39 1.66 2.00 5.67
C ALA A 39 0.13 2.08 5.69
N VAL A 40 -0.56 1.32 4.83
CA VAL A 40 -2.04 1.23 4.85
C VAL A 40 -2.52 0.73 6.22
N ALA A 41 -1.96 -0.35 6.75
CA ALA A 41 -2.39 -0.91 8.03
C ALA A 41 -2.18 0.06 9.20
N ARG A 42 -1.06 0.78 9.20
CA ARG A 42 -0.78 1.84 10.18
C ARG A 42 -1.75 3.00 10.07
N ALA A 43 -1.99 3.51 8.85
CA ALA A 43 -2.95 4.58 8.64
C ALA A 43 -4.37 4.16 9.08
N VAL A 44 -4.78 2.92 8.79
CA VAL A 44 -6.05 2.39 9.30
C VAL A 44 -6.05 2.35 10.82
N HIS A 45 -4.98 1.87 11.45
CA HIS A 45 -4.87 1.83 12.91
C HIS A 45 -4.95 3.22 13.55
N ASP A 46 -4.20 4.19 13.00
CA ASP A 46 -4.10 5.55 13.51
C ASP A 46 -5.44 6.29 13.44
N HIS A 47 -6.26 5.99 12.43
CA HIS A 47 -7.59 6.57 12.24
C HIS A 47 -8.75 5.72 12.79
N SER A 48 -8.48 4.55 13.38
CA SER A 48 -9.52 3.68 13.95
C SER A 48 -9.81 4.02 15.41
N SER A 49 -11.06 3.84 15.81
CA SER A 49 -11.44 3.78 17.23
C SER A 49 -10.77 2.60 17.96
N LEU A 50 -10.83 2.58 19.29
CA LEU A 50 -10.31 1.47 20.10
C LEU A 50 -10.88 0.11 19.67
N SER A 51 -12.20 0.03 19.45
CA SER A 51 -12.84 -1.19 18.97
C SER A 51 -12.37 -1.53 17.55
N GLY A 52 -12.31 -0.55 16.65
CA GLY A 52 -11.79 -0.73 15.29
C GLY A 52 -10.37 -1.28 15.25
N ARG A 53 -9.47 -0.81 16.13
CA ARG A 53 -8.09 -1.33 16.26
C ARG A 53 -8.06 -2.81 16.63
N ARG A 54 -8.92 -3.25 17.56
CA ARG A 54 -9.03 -4.66 17.96
C ARG A 54 -9.50 -5.55 16.81
N GLU A 55 -10.36 -5.03 15.95
CA GLU A 55 -10.82 -5.75 14.76
C GLU A 55 -9.74 -5.96 13.68
N LEU A 56 -8.60 -5.26 13.78
CA LEU A 56 -7.46 -5.49 12.88
C LEU A 56 -6.62 -6.69 13.29
N LEU A 57 -6.61 -7.07 14.58
CA LEU A 57 -5.74 -8.13 15.11
C LEU A 57 -5.94 -9.48 14.40
N PRO A 58 -7.16 -9.95 14.09
CA PRO A 58 -7.37 -11.19 13.35
C PRO A 58 -6.81 -11.17 11.92
N LEU A 59 -6.49 -9.99 11.37
CA LEU A 59 -5.89 -9.87 10.03
C LEU A 59 -4.37 -10.07 10.04
N ALA A 60 -3.70 -10.04 11.21
CA ALA A 60 -2.25 -10.08 11.31
C ALA A 60 -1.60 -11.24 10.50
N PRO A 61 -2.07 -12.50 10.56
CA PRO A 61 -1.47 -13.59 9.79
C PRO A 61 -1.47 -13.37 8.27
N ARG A 62 -2.41 -12.56 7.74
CA ARG A 62 -2.53 -12.29 6.29
C ARG A 62 -1.47 -11.36 5.74
N PHE A 63 -0.71 -10.68 6.60
CA PHE A 63 0.36 -9.77 6.19
C PHE A 63 1.71 -10.46 6.02
N ILE A 64 1.90 -11.62 6.65
CA ILE A 64 3.15 -12.38 6.60
C ILE A 64 3.45 -12.76 5.15
N ASP A 65 4.72 -12.61 4.76
CA ASP A 65 5.26 -12.91 3.43
C ASP A 65 4.55 -12.20 2.26
N THR A 66 4.03 -11.00 2.51
CA THR A 66 3.44 -10.16 1.44
C THR A 66 4.47 -9.28 0.73
N SER A 67 5.68 -9.15 1.29
CA SER A 67 6.78 -8.37 0.73
C SER A 67 7.19 -8.89 -0.65
N ARG A 68 7.29 -7.98 -1.62
CA ARG A 68 7.69 -8.27 -2.99
C ARG A 68 8.31 -7.03 -3.64
N VAL A 69 9.06 -7.23 -4.71
CA VAL A 69 9.67 -6.17 -5.51
C VAL A 69 8.78 -5.83 -6.72
N GLY A 70 9.00 -4.66 -7.31
CA GLY A 70 8.37 -4.23 -8.54
C GLY A 70 7.33 -3.14 -8.34
N PHE A 71 7.18 -2.31 -9.38
CA PHE A 71 6.20 -1.22 -9.40
C PHE A 71 4.76 -1.72 -9.34
N GLU A 72 4.46 -2.81 -10.05
CA GLU A 72 3.08 -3.23 -10.32
C GLU A 72 2.26 -3.40 -9.04
N TYR A 73 2.79 -4.10 -8.04
CA TYR A 73 2.06 -4.34 -6.80
C TYR A 73 1.89 -3.06 -5.98
N SER A 74 2.93 -2.24 -5.88
CA SER A 74 2.86 -0.93 -5.22
C SER A 74 1.81 -0.03 -5.88
N ALA A 75 1.84 0.06 -7.21
CA ALA A 75 0.94 0.87 -8.01
C ALA A 75 -0.51 0.38 -7.91
N ARG A 76 -0.74 -0.93 -7.93
CA ARG A 76 -2.07 -1.53 -7.76
C ARG A 76 -2.68 -1.20 -6.40
N LEU A 77 -1.88 -1.28 -5.33
CA LEU A 77 -2.32 -0.90 -3.98
C LEU A 77 -2.65 0.59 -3.89
N VAL A 78 -1.79 1.46 -4.45
CA VAL A 78 -2.05 2.91 -4.51
C VAL A 78 -3.33 3.20 -5.29
N ALA A 79 -3.48 2.66 -6.50
CA ALA A 79 -4.66 2.87 -7.34
C ALA A 79 -5.95 2.47 -6.61
N LEU A 80 -5.95 1.32 -5.93
CA LEU A 80 -7.07 0.87 -5.11
C LEU A 80 -7.39 1.87 -3.98
N CYS A 81 -6.40 2.20 -3.13
CA CYS A 81 -6.59 3.14 -2.03
C CYS A 81 -7.11 4.50 -2.52
N VAL A 82 -6.50 5.05 -3.57
CA VAL A 82 -6.90 6.33 -4.13
C VAL A 82 -8.29 6.29 -4.76
N SER A 83 -8.62 5.24 -5.52
CA SER A 83 -9.97 5.11 -6.13
C SER A 83 -11.06 5.12 -5.06
N THR A 84 -10.85 4.39 -3.97
CA THR A 84 -11.75 4.39 -2.81
C THR A 84 -11.85 5.77 -2.18
N ALA A 85 -10.71 6.45 -1.94
CA ALA A 85 -10.71 7.79 -1.38
C ALA A 85 -11.44 8.81 -2.28
N LEU A 86 -11.35 8.69 -3.59
CA LEU A 86 -12.04 9.61 -4.52
C LEU A 86 -13.56 9.43 -4.53
N THR A 87 -14.08 8.29 -4.05
CA THR A 87 -15.52 8.03 -3.95
C THR A 87 -16.16 8.61 -2.69
N VAL A 88 -15.37 9.13 -1.74
CA VAL A 88 -15.91 9.76 -0.52
C VAL A 88 -16.25 11.24 -0.77
N GLY A 89 -17.35 11.70 -0.18
CA GLY A 89 -17.97 13.00 -0.53
C GLY A 89 -17.14 14.23 -0.14
N GLU A 90 -16.38 14.17 0.96
CA GLU A 90 -15.63 15.33 1.47
C GLU A 90 -14.11 15.12 1.34
N VAL A 91 -13.53 15.73 0.30
CA VAL A 91 -12.08 15.76 0.08
C VAL A 91 -11.69 17.20 -0.24
N ARG A 92 -10.71 17.75 0.48
CA ARG A 92 -10.26 19.13 0.26
C ARG A 92 -9.67 19.27 -1.15
N PRO A 93 -9.79 20.44 -1.81
CA PRO A 93 -9.31 20.59 -3.20
C PRO A 93 -7.82 20.29 -3.39
N ASP A 94 -6.98 20.62 -2.40
CA ASP A 94 -5.55 20.35 -2.41
C ASP A 94 -5.24 18.85 -2.25
N GLU A 95 -5.92 18.18 -1.31
CA GLU A 95 -5.85 16.73 -1.16
C GLU A 95 -6.27 16.06 -2.47
N ARG A 96 -7.45 16.42 -3.00
CA ARG A 96 -7.97 15.85 -4.25
C ARG A 96 -6.98 15.94 -5.40
N ARG A 97 -6.26 17.07 -5.54
CA ARG A 97 -5.19 17.21 -6.55
C ARG A 97 -4.03 16.24 -6.30
N ARG A 98 -3.55 16.13 -5.06
CA ARG A 98 -2.45 15.21 -4.70
C ARG A 98 -2.83 13.74 -4.91
N ILE A 99 -3.97 13.30 -4.39
CA ILE A 99 -4.41 11.90 -4.57
C ILE A 99 -4.69 11.60 -6.04
N ARG A 100 -5.27 12.52 -6.81
CA ARG A 100 -5.44 12.32 -8.27
C ARG A 100 -4.10 12.16 -8.99
N ALA A 101 -3.10 12.98 -8.68
CA ALA A 101 -1.76 12.85 -9.26
C ALA A 101 -1.10 11.50 -8.87
N ALA A 102 -1.33 11.02 -7.65
CA ALA A 102 -0.91 9.69 -7.23
C ALA A 102 -1.62 8.58 -8.03
N HIS A 103 -2.91 8.74 -8.31
CA HIS A 103 -3.68 7.81 -9.14
C HIS A 103 -3.14 7.73 -10.56
N GLU A 104 -2.91 8.87 -11.21
CA GLU A 104 -2.34 8.95 -12.56
C GLU A 104 -0.96 8.29 -12.62
N THR A 105 -0.12 8.53 -11.61
CA THR A 105 1.19 7.87 -11.49
C THR A 105 1.05 6.35 -11.35
N ALA A 106 0.14 5.88 -10.50
CA ALA A 106 -0.11 4.46 -10.33
C ALA A 106 -0.62 3.81 -11.62
N LEU A 107 -1.57 4.43 -12.32
CA LEU A 107 -2.08 3.93 -13.60
C LEU A 107 -1.00 3.94 -14.69
N HIS A 108 -0.11 4.93 -14.70
CA HIS A 108 1.04 4.95 -15.61
C HIS A 108 1.96 3.76 -15.37
N LEU A 109 2.30 3.48 -14.12
CA LEU A 109 3.13 2.33 -13.75
C LEU A 109 2.46 0.98 -14.01
N LEU A 110 1.12 0.96 -14.14
CA LEU A 110 0.35 -0.21 -14.56
C LEU A 110 0.16 -0.31 -16.09
N GLY A 111 0.66 0.65 -16.86
CA GLY A 111 0.52 0.70 -18.32
C GLY A 111 -0.84 1.20 -18.82
N SER A 112 -1.69 1.73 -17.94
CA SER A 112 -3.03 2.27 -18.29
C SER A 112 -3.02 3.77 -18.60
N GLN A 113 -1.89 4.45 -18.43
CA GLN A 113 -1.72 5.88 -18.73
C GLN A 113 -0.35 6.13 -19.36
N ASP A 114 -0.31 7.03 -20.34
CA ASP A 114 0.93 7.36 -21.06
C ASP A 114 1.92 8.16 -20.20
N ARG A 115 1.41 8.93 -19.22
CA ARG A 115 2.22 9.85 -18.42
C ARG A 115 1.88 9.73 -16.94
N PRO A 116 2.89 9.81 -16.04
CA PRO A 116 2.64 9.86 -14.61
C PRO A 116 2.01 11.20 -14.18
N GLY A 117 1.46 11.26 -12.98
CA GLY A 117 0.84 12.48 -12.44
C GLY A 117 1.80 13.36 -11.64
N GLY A 118 1.53 14.67 -11.62
CA GLY A 118 2.24 15.63 -10.76
C GLY A 118 3.78 15.58 -10.88
N ALA A 119 4.47 15.62 -9.74
CA ALA A 119 5.94 15.66 -9.68
C ALA A 119 6.62 14.38 -10.20
N ALA A 120 5.90 13.25 -10.26
CA ALA A 120 6.43 11.99 -10.75
C ALA A 120 6.88 12.05 -12.21
N ARG A 121 6.35 13.01 -12.99
CA ARG A 121 6.83 13.32 -14.35
C ARG A 121 8.31 13.67 -14.42
N TRP A 122 8.86 14.24 -13.35
CA TRP A 122 10.25 14.71 -13.32
C TRP A 122 11.18 13.68 -12.71
N TRP A 123 10.81 13.07 -11.58
CA TRP A 123 11.73 12.21 -10.84
C TRP A 123 11.72 10.75 -11.30
N LEU A 124 10.62 10.19 -11.81
CA LEU A 124 10.59 8.80 -12.30
C LEU A 124 11.66 8.50 -13.36
N PRO A 125 11.77 9.29 -14.45
CA PRO A 125 12.81 9.06 -15.44
C PRO A 125 14.21 9.35 -14.88
N ALA A 126 14.35 10.34 -13.98
CA ALA A 126 15.63 10.76 -13.43
C ALA A 126 16.28 9.72 -12.50
N LEU A 127 15.49 8.93 -11.77
CA LEU A 127 16.02 7.93 -10.84
C LEU A 127 16.49 6.64 -11.53
N GLY A 128 16.10 6.40 -12.80
CA GLY A 128 16.47 5.20 -13.54
C GLY A 128 16.25 3.92 -12.74
N ARG A 129 17.31 3.13 -12.52
CA ARG A 129 17.25 1.85 -11.77
C ARG A 129 16.79 2.00 -10.31
N TRP A 130 16.92 3.19 -9.71
CA TRP A 130 16.51 3.45 -8.32
C TRP A 130 15.04 3.86 -8.21
N GLY A 131 14.35 4.07 -9.34
CA GLY A 131 12.96 4.52 -9.36
C GLY A 131 12.02 3.53 -8.67
N GLU A 132 12.20 2.23 -8.88
CA GLU A 132 11.37 1.19 -8.26
C GLU A 132 11.52 1.15 -6.74
N PRO A 133 12.72 0.96 -6.17
CA PRO A 133 12.85 0.86 -4.72
C PRO A 133 12.46 2.17 -4.05
N PHE A 134 12.75 3.32 -4.67
CA PHE A 134 12.32 4.62 -4.18
C PHE A 134 10.81 4.77 -4.15
N TYR A 135 10.12 4.43 -5.25
CA TYR A 135 8.67 4.48 -5.31
C TYR A 135 8.02 3.56 -4.29
N ARG A 136 8.46 2.30 -4.22
CA ARG A 136 7.94 1.29 -3.30
C ARG A 136 8.13 1.66 -1.83
N THR A 137 9.23 2.32 -1.48
CA THR A 137 9.62 2.56 -0.08
C THR A 137 9.12 3.91 0.45
N PHE A 138 9.06 4.93 -0.41
CA PHE A 138 8.81 6.31 0.04
C PHE A 138 7.54 6.89 -0.59
N VAL A 139 7.34 6.74 -1.90
CA VAL A 139 6.25 7.44 -2.59
C VAL A 139 4.91 6.72 -2.43
N ALA A 140 4.87 5.43 -2.75
CA ALA A 140 3.65 4.63 -2.70
C ALA A 140 3.08 4.50 -1.28
N PRO A 141 3.88 4.29 -0.22
CA PRO A 141 3.38 4.24 1.15
C PRO A 141 2.68 5.53 1.59
N GLU A 142 3.28 6.69 1.30
CA GLU A 142 2.71 8.00 1.63
C GLU A 142 1.39 8.25 0.90
N HIS A 143 1.33 7.99 -0.41
CA HIS A 143 0.09 8.15 -1.18
C HIS A 143 -1.03 7.21 -0.73
N ALA A 144 -0.69 5.95 -0.40
CA ALA A 144 -1.66 5.01 0.12
C ALA A 144 -2.17 5.42 1.52
N ALA A 145 -1.29 5.90 2.40
CA ALA A 145 -1.65 6.39 3.72
C ALA A 145 -2.53 7.63 3.67
N GLU A 146 -2.21 8.63 2.82
CA GLU A 146 -3.04 9.83 2.61
C GLU A 146 -4.45 9.44 2.13
N ALA A 147 -4.56 8.50 1.19
CA ALA A 147 -5.85 8.01 0.70
C ALA A 147 -6.66 7.25 1.77
N VAL A 148 -5.99 6.48 2.64
CA VAL A 148 -6.64 5.83 3.79
C VAL A 148 -7.17 6.87 4.78
N ALA A 149 -6.39 7.92 5.09
CA ALA A 149 -6.80 8.99 5.97
C ALA A 149 -8.06 9.69 5.44
N VAL A 150 -8.10 10.01 4.14
CA VAL A 150 -9.29 10.57 3.47
C VAL A 150 -10.49 9.62 3.59
N THR A 151 -10.30 8.32 3.35
CA THR A 151 -11.36 7.32 3.45
C THR A 151 -11.91 7.20 4.88
N ALA A 152 -11.03 7.24 5.89
CA ALA A 152 -11.38 7.08 7.29
C ALA A 152 -12.16 8.28 7.86
N ARG A 153 -12.06 9.47 7.27
CA ARG A 153 -12.86 10.65 7.67
C ARG A 153 -14.33 10.57 7.24
N SER A 154 -14.69 9.63 6.37
CA SER A 154 -16.09 9.48 5.93
C SER A 154 -16.98 8.82 6.99
N ALA A 155 -18.30 8.93 6.84
CA ALA A 155 -19.24 8.21 7.70
C ALA A 155 -18.93 6.70 7.71
N ASN A 156 -18.91 6.09 8.91
CA ASN A 156 -18.45 4.71 9.13
C ASN A 156 -16.97 4.48 8.78
N GLY A 157 -16.11 5.43 9.12
CA GLY A 157 -14.67 5.45 8.86
C GLY A 157 -13.95 4.12 9.17
N ASP A 158 -14.11 3.59 10.38
CA ASP A 158 -13.51 2.32 10.81
C ASP A 158 -13.87 1.16 9.87
N VAL A 159 -15.17 1.04 9.52
CA VAL A 159 -15.67 -0.04 8.66
C VAL A 159 -15.10 0.10 7.26
N ARG A 160 -15.09 1.31 6.70
CA ARG A 160 -14.59 1.58 5.34
C ARG A 160 -13.08 1.39 5.24
N ALA A 161 -12.33 1.93 6.20
CA ALA A 161 -10.87 1.80 6.26
C ALA A 161 -10.45 0.33 6.41
N ARG A 162 -11.12 -0.43 7.27
CA ARG A 162 -10.90 -1.88 7.42
C ARG A 162 -11.28 -2.67 6.17
N ALA A 163 -12.38 -2.32 5.50
CA ALA A 163 -12.78 -2.95 4.25
C ALA A 163 -11.74 -2.71 3.14
N LEU A 164 -11.25 -1.47 3.02
CA LEU A 164 -10.18 -1.12 2.09
C LEU A 164 -8.91 -1.94 2.38
N LEU A 165 -8.49 -2.06 3.65
CA LEU A 165 -7.34 -2.87 4.02
C LEU A 165 -7.52 -4.35 3.63
N LYS A 166 -8.71 -4.92 3.84
CA LYS A 166 -9.04 -6.30 3.41
C LYS A 166 -8.94 -6.46 1.89
N GLN A 167 -9.37 -5.46 1.11
CA GLN A 167 -9.23 -5.45 -0.34
C GLN A 167 -7.76 -5.37 -0.77
N CYS A 168 -6.94 -4.54 -0.13
CA CYS A 168 -5.49 -4.48 -0.36
C CYS A 168 -4.81 -5.83 -0.11
N LEU A 169 -5.14 -6.50 0.99
CA LEU A 169 -4.64 -7.85 1.29
C LEU A 169 -5.08 -8.87 0.22
N ALA A 170 -6.30 -8.75 -0.31
CA ALA A 170 -6.80 -9.63 -1.35
C ALA A 170 -6.04 -9.46 -2.70
N GLN A 171 -5.52 -8.27 -3.02
CA GLN A 171 -4.68 -8.07 -4.20
C GLN A 171 -3.42 -8.95 -4.16
N GLY A 172 -2.92 -9.26 -2.97
CA GLY A 172 -1.72 -10.09 -2.80
C GLY A 172 -1.95 -11.57 -3.02
N ALA A 173 -3.18 -12.06 -2.86
CA ALA A 173 -3.55 -13.46 -3.05
C ALA A 173 -3.70 -13.85 -4.53
N VAL A 174 -3.88 -12.87 -5.41
CA VAL A 174 -3.95 -13.09 -6.86
C VAL A 174 -2.53 -13.17 -7.40
N ARG A 175 -1.96 -14.39 -7.49
CA ARG A 175 -0.72 -14.60 -8.25
C ARG A 175 -1.00 -14.34 -9.75
N PRO A 176 -0.20 -13.53 -10.46
CA PRO A 176 -0.29 -13.48 -11.91
C PRO A 176 0.02 -14.86 -12.49
N ARG A 177 -0.80 -15.32 -13.44
CA ARG A 177 -0.51 -16.54 -14.20
C ARG A 177 0.83 -16.34 -14.93
N PRO A 178 1.76 -17.31 -14.93
CA PRO A 178 2.94 -17.22 -15.78
C PRO A 178 2.47 -17.06 -17.23
N SER A 179 2.93 -16.00 -17.89
CA SER A 179 2.66 -15.80 -19.31
C SER A 179 3.27 -16.96 -20.07
N CYS A 180 2.43 -17.83 -20.63
CA CYS A 180 2.87 -18.85 -21.57
C CYS A 180 3.31 -18.13 -22.84
N SER A 181 4.60 -17.81 -22.95
CA SER A 181 5.17 -17.39 -24.22
C SER A 181 5.19 -18.62 -25.12
N ALA A 182 4.21 -18.68 -26.02
CA ALA A 182 4.21 -19.61 -27.14
C ALA A 182 5.44 -19.30 -28.01
N SER A 183 6.54 -20.02 -27.79
CA SER A 183 7.59 -20.14 -28.80
C SER A 183 7.03 -21.01 -29.91
N ALA A 184 6.43 -20.35 -30.90
CA ALA A 184 6.02 -20.99 -32.14
C ALA A 184 7.26 -21.54 -32.85
N ARG A 185 7.19 -22.84 -33.14
CA ARG A 185 8.15 -23.63 -33.91
C ARG A 185 8.53 -22.91 -35.20
N LYS A 186 9.84 -22.74 -35.46
CA LYS A 186 10.33 -22.61 -36.84
C LYS A 186 10.68 -24.02 -37.33
N SER A 187 9.84 -24.53 -38.22
CA SER A 187 10.11 -25.68 -39.06
C SER A 187 10.23 -25.20 -40.51
N GLY A 188 11.32 -25.57 -41.17
CA GLY A 188 11.35 -25.77 -42.63
C GLY A 188 11.76 -24.58 -43.50
N SER A 189 13.02 -24.55 -43.91
CA SER A 189 13.43 -24.74 -45.31
C SER A 189 14.89 -25.14 -45.36
#